data_AF-A0A317SKF8-F1
#
_entry.id   AF-A0A317SKF8-F1
#
_cell.length_a   1.000
_cell.length_b   1.000
_cell.length_c   1.000
_cell.angle_alpha   90.00
_cell.angle_beta   90.00
_cell.angle_gamma   90.00
#
_symmetry.space_group_name_H-M   'P 1'
#
loop_
_entity.id
_entity.type
_entity.pdbx_description
1 polymer ?
#
loop_
_entity_poly.entity_id
_entity_poly.type
_entity_poly.pdbx_seq_one_letter_code
_entity_poly.pdbx_strand_id
1 'polypeptide(L)'
;MATVQFDIPTIDEELVPMGNPLLPKSLNIHDNSGDDKSASAGTKSSCFVHALLEMRNQCAPVGGGDGSGREGKGKGEERVMAAHRSPPFMTKNELSDMVLGVRELSKHLASIQIKMKVRAIMILTKACDKALIGYTRRLVEWLLGGERGSKYTVYVEDALKDAPEFDAEGLGQKCPGYKSRLHYWTAELCAKRPHTFDFVITLGGDGTVLYASWLFQRVVPPVFSFALGSLGFLTKFDFCTFEETLSTAIRDGVTVGLRLRFEGTIMRRIKNNEDLDTSADIANEIFSGAALRPPTHTAVESFIVLNEIVVDRGPNATMSSTELYGDDRHLTTIQADGVCIATPTGSTAYNLAAGGSLCHPEIPAILISPICAHTLTFRPLILPDSMVVRVAVPCDARATAWVSFDGRQRIELNRGDYVMISASRFPFPAVQSKPDNKDWFDSIRRTMNWGSRPRQQAFS
;
A
#
# COMPACT_ATOMS: atom_id res chain seq x y z
N MET A 1 8.65 51.28 -24.00
CA MET A 1 9.95 50.64 -24.23
C MET A 1 10.09 49.53 -23.20
N ALA A 2 10.05 48.23 -23.48
CA ALA A 2 10.05 47.50 -24.73
C ALA A 2 8.95 46.42 -24.70
N THR A 3 8.20 46.34 -25.79
CA THR A 3 7.17 45.33 -26.07
C THR A 3 7.83 44.29 -26.96
N VAL A 4 7.76 43.00 -26.61
CA VAL A 4 8.15 41.92 -27.52
C VAL A 4 6.86 41.26 -28.00
N GLN A 5 6.64 41.41 -29.29
CA GLN A 5 5.50 40.98 -30.08
C GLN A 5 5.89 39.66 -30.78
N PHE A 6 5.04 38.65 -30.71
CA PHE A 6 5.15 37.48 -31.57
C PHE A 6 3.82 37.27 -32.29
N ASP A 7 3.91 37.30 -33.62
CA ASP A 7 2.81 37.18 -34.57
C ASP A 7 2.18 35.78 -34.53
N ILE A 8 0.85 35.76 -34.60
CA ILE A 8 0.04 34.55 -34.77
C ILE A 8 -0.20 34.37 -36.28
N PRO A 9 0.18 33.25 -36.90
CA PRO A 9 -0.38 32.85 -38.18
C PRO A 9 -1.69 32.09 -37.94
N THR A 10 -2.79 32.67 -38.43
CA THR A 10 -4.04 31.97 -38.74
C THR A 10 -3.78 30.92 -39.82
N ILE A 11 -4.09 29.65 -39.55
CA ILE A 11 -4.24 28.61 -40.57
C ILE A 11 -5.52 27.83 -40.27
N ASP A 12 -6.33 27.75 -41.32
CA ASP A 12 -7.63 27.12 -41.44
C ASP A 12 -7.66 25.60 -41.16
N GLU A 13 -8.88 25.13 -40.97
CA GLU A 13 -9.30 23.74 -40.78
C GLU A 13 -8.70 22.75 -41.79
N GLU A 14 -8.12 21.65 -41.30
CA GLU A 14 -8.37 20.30 -41.81
C GLU A 14 -7.91 19.25 -40.78
N LEU A 15 -8.88 18.63 -40.10
CA LEU A 15 -8.70 17.53 -39.15
C LEU A 15 -8.39 16.23 -39.90
N VAL A 16 -7.11 15.85 -39.96
CA VAL A 16 -6.70 14.47 -40.27
C VAL A 16 -6.23 13.81 -38.96
N PRO A 17 -6.89 12.74 -38.47
CA PRO A 17 -6.46 12.09 -37.24
C PRO A 17 -5.19 11.25 -37.51
N MET A 18 -4.02 11.82 -37.19
CA MET A 18 -2.78 11.05 -37.07
C MET A 18 -2.87 10.13 -35.85
N GLY A 19 -2.95 8.83 -36.10
CA GLY A 19 -2.91 7.79 -35.07
C GLY A 19 -1.61 7.84 -34.28
N ASN A 20 -1.73 7.78 -32.95
CA ASN A 20 -0.61 7.76 -32.01
C ASN A 20 0.19 6.44 -32.17
N PRO A 21 1.49 6.46 -32.51
CA PRO A 21 2.25 5.26 -32.89
C PRO A 21 2.79 4.43 -31.72
N LEU A 22 2.36 4.68 -30.46
CA LEU A 22 2.93 4.05 -29.26
C LEU A 22 1.94 3.19 -28.43
N LEU A 23 0.83 2.75 -29.03
CA LEU A 23 -0.08 1.77 -28.42
C LEU A 23 -0.09 0.48 -29.24
N PRO A 24 0.16 -0.72 -28.66
CA PRO A 24 -0.09 -1.96 -29.37
C PRO A 24 -1.60 -2.13 -29.64
N LYS A 25 -1.95 -2.35 -30.91
CA LYS A 25 -3.34 -2.48 -31.42
C LYS A 25 -4.10 -3.75 -30.98
N SER A 26 -3.67 -4.46 -29.93
CA SER A 26 -4.31 -5.70 -29.49
C SER A 26 -5.14 -5.50 -28.22
N LEU A 27 -6.26 -4.78 -28.35
CA LEU A 27 -7.37 -4.78 -27.40
C LEU A 27 -8.69 -4.87 -28.19
N ASN A 28 -8.75 -5.86 -29.08
CA ASN A 28 -9.96 -6.38 -29.69
C ASN A 28 -9.72 -7.87 -29.92
N ILE A 29 -10.23 -8.72 -29.03
CA ILE A 29 -10.30 -10.16 -29.28
C ILE A 29 -11.76 -10.58 -29.11
N HIS A 30 -12.42 -10.73 -30.25
CA HIS A 30 -13.55 -11.61 -30.44
C HIS A 30 -13.13 -13.07 -30.18
N ASP A 31 -14.07 -13.85 -29.66
CA ASP A 31 -13.98 -15.29 -29.40
C ASP A 31 -13.25 -16.09 -30.49
N ASN A 32 -12.42 -17.06 -30.07
CA ASN A 32 -12.59 -18.44 -30.54
C ASN A 32 -11.86 -19.47 -29.65
N SER A 33 -12.48 -20.65 -29.61
CA SER A 33 -12.20 -21.88 -28.87
C SER A 33 -10.89 -22.60 -29.21
N GLY A 34 -10.38 -23.39 -28.26
CA GLY A 34 -9.69 -24.66 -28.54
C GLY A 34 -8.24 -24.83 -28.05
N ASP A 35 -8.07 -25.84 -27.19
CA ASP A 35 -6.88 -26.68 -26.93
C ASP A 35 -5.75 -26.26 -25.96
N ASP A 36 -5.60 -27.15 -24.95
CA ASP A 36 -4.49 -27.32 -24.01
C ASP A 36 -3.14 -27.57 -24.70
N LYS A 37 -2.06 -26.95 -24.17
CA LYS A 37 -0.82 -27.65 -23.77
C LYS A 37 0.25 -26.73 -23.15
N SER A 38 0.86 -27.29 -22.10
CA SER A 38 2.22 -27.06 -21.55
C SER A 38 2.55 -25.72 -20.86
N ALA A 39 2.84 -25.87 -19.57
CA ALA A 39 3.29 -24.86 -18.63
C ALA A 39 4.77 -24.51 -18.79
N SER A 40 5.07 -23.22 -18.98
CA SER A 40 6.10 -22.46 -18.27
C SER A 40 5.94 -20.97 -18.62
N ALA A 41 5.36 -20.17 -17.72
CA ALA A 41 5.27 -18.72 -17.92
C ALA A 41 5.09 -18.01 -16.59
N GLY A 42 5.84 -16.93 -16.39
CA GLY A 42 5.73 -16.03 -15.24
C GLY A 42 4.28 -15.66 -14.96
N THR A 43 3.94 -15.70 -13.68
CA THR A 43 2.60 -15.45 -13.15
C THR A 43 2.10 -14.08 -13.62
N LYS A 44 1.28 -14.05 -14.67
CA LYS A 44 0.56 -12.84 -15.11
C LYS A 44 -0.37 -12.43 -13.96
N SER A 45 -0.10 -11.33 -13.27
CA SER A 45 -1.06 -10.78 -12.31
C SER A 45 -2.35 -10.37 -13.04
N SER A 46 -3.51 -10.78 -12.53
CA SER A 46 -4.82 -10.48 -13.12
C SER A 46 -5.53 -9.29 -12.45
N CYS A 47 -4.99 -8.74 -11.37
CA CYS A 47 -5.52 -7.51 -10.79
C CYS A 47 -5.09 -6.34 -11.66
N PHE A 48 -6.01 -5.78 -12.44
CA PHE A 48 -5.75 -4.74 -13.45
C PHE A 48 -4.77 -3.65 -12.98
N VAL A 49 -4.95 -3.12 -11.77
CA VAL A 49 -4.08 -2.07 -11.21
C VAL A 49 -2.63 -2.53 -11.04
N HIS A 50 -2.41 -3.77 -10.58
CA HIS A 50 -1.07 -4.32 -10.39
C HIS A 50 -0.50 -4.96 -11.66
N ALA A 51 -1.35 -5.42 -12.57
CA ALA A 51 -0.96 -5.81 -13.92
C ALA A 51 -0.41 -4.63 -14.71
N LEU A 52 -1.01 -3.44 -14.56
CA LEU A 52 -0.48 -2.20 -15.14
C LEU A 52 0.89 -1.82 -14.55
N LEU A 53 1.10 -2.05 -13.25
CA LEU A 53 2.41 -1.88 -12.61
C LEU A 53 3.45 -2.89 -13.14
N GLU A 54 3.08 -4.15 -13.30
CA GLU A 54 3.97 -5.21 -13.79
C GLU A 54 4.34 -5.06 -15.27
N MET A 55 3.39 -4.69 -16.13
CA MET A 55 3.65 -4.44 -17.55
C MET A 55 4.65 -3.31 -17.77
N ARG A 56 4.67 -2.31 -16.88
CA ARG A 56 5.60 -1.19 -16.97
C ARG A 56 7.00 -1.54 -16.49
N ASN A 57 7.13 -2.36 -15.43
CA ASN A 57 8.42 -2.83 -14.95
C ASN A 57 9.15 -3.73 -15.97
N GLN A 58 8.44 -4.32 -16.93
CA GLN A 58 9.03 -5.07 -18.05
C GLN A 58 9.52 -4.17 -19.21
N CYS A 59 9.12 -2.90 -19.24
CA CYS A 59 9.46 -1.91 -20.27
C CYS A 59 10.53 -0.90 -19.81
N ALA A 60 11.31 -1.20 -18.77
CA ALA A 60 12.51 -0.42 -18.48
C ALA A 60 13.54 -0.62 -19.61
N PRO A 61 14.18 0.44 -20.13
CA PRO A 61 15.12 0.31 -21.24
C PRO A 61 16.34 -0.49 -20.77
N VAL A 62 16.66 -1.54 -21.53
CA VAL A 62 17.99 -2.17 -21.49
C VAL A 62 19.00 -1.06 -21.77
N GLY A 63 19.81 -0.73 -20.77
CA GLY A 63 20.79 0.35 -20.85
C GLY A 63 21.61 0.25 -22.14
N GLY A 64 21.59 1.31 -22.94
CA GLY A 64 22.48 1.48 -24.08
C GLY A 64 23.91 1.58 -23.57
N GLY A 65 24.66 0.49 -23.72
CA GLY A 65 26.11 0.49 -23.55
C GLY A 65 26.75 1.19 -24.74
N ASP A 66 27.34 2.34 -24.46
CA ASP A 66 28.14 3.12 -25.39
C ASP A 66 29.31 2.29 -25.92
N GLY A 67 29.41 2.19 -27.25
CA GLY A 67 30.47 1.46 -27.92
C GLY A 67 31.73 2.32 -28.07
N SER A 68 32.86 1.84 -27.55
CA SER A 68 34.17 2.23 -28.07
C SER A 68 35.25 1.17 -27.82
N GLY A 69 36.03 0.86 -28.87
CA GLY A 69 37.41 0.37 -28.77
C GLY A 69 37.69 -1.14 -28.88
N ARG A 70 38.14 -1.58 -30.07
CA ARG A 70 39.02 -2.76 -30.32
C ARG A 70 40.29 -2.66 -29.43
N GLU A 71 41.00 -3.71 -28.98
CA GLU A 71 41.61 -4.86 -29.69
C GLU A 71 42.36 -5.77 -28.66
N GLY A 72 42.56 -7.08 -28.90
CA GLY A 72 43.73 -7.83 -28.36
C GLY A 72 43.54 -9.14 -27.54
N LYS A 73 43.59 -10.29 -28.25
CA LYS A 73 44.11 -11.64 -27.89
C LYS A 73 44.12 -12.19 -26.44
N GLY A 74 43.37 -13.30 -26.25
CA GLY A 74 43.94 -14.63 -25.94
C GLY A 74 44.17 -15.07 -24.48
N LYS A 75 43.28 -15.95 -23.97
CA LYS A 75 43.54 -17.30 -23.41
C LYS A 75 42.34 -17.76 -22.56
N GLY A 76 41.99 -19.04 -22.69
CA GLY A 76 40.87 -19.66 -21.99
C GLY A 76 41.14 -19.77 -20.50
N GLU A 77 40.25 -19.20 -19.70
CA GLU A 77 40.06 -19.55 -18.30
C GLU A 77 38.55 -19.74 -18.08
N GLU A 78 38.25 -20.87 -17.48
CA GLU A 78 36.94 -21.39 -17.16
C GLU A 78 36.27 -20.45 -16.14
N ARG A 79 35.40 -19.54 -16.62
CA ARG A 79 34.57 -18.70 -15.76
C ARG A 79 33.57 -19.58 -15.03
N VAL A 80 33.88 -19.93 -13.79
CA VAL A 80 32.91 -20.37 -12.79
C VAL A 80 31.84 -19.28 -12.71
N MET A 81 30.65 -19.56 -13.26
CA MET A 81 29.48 -18.70 -13.11
C MET A 81 29.08 -18.69 -11.63
N ALA A 82 29.64 -17.75 -10.87
CA ALA A 82 29.09 -17.36 -9.59
C ALA A 82 27.72 -16.75 -9.86
N ALA A 83 26.66 -17.53 -9.61
CA ALA A 83 25.28 -17.08 -9.62
C ALA A 83 25.18 -15.82 -8.75
N HIS A 84 25.11 -14.65 -9.39
CA HIS A 84 24.72 -13.41 -8.76
C HIS A 84 23.27 -13.58 -8.31
N ARG A 85 23.08 -14.10 -7.09
CA ARG A 85 21.81 -13.91 -6.38
C ARG A 85 21.69 -12.40 -6.18
N SER A 86 20.75 -11.80 -6.90
CA SER A 86 20.31 -10.42 -6.66
C SER A 86 20.09 -10.21 -5.17
N PRO A 87 20.51 -9.08 -4.59
CA PRO A 87 20.28 -8.81 -3.18
C PRO A 87 18.78 -9.00 -2.85
N PRO A 88 18.44 -9.49 -1.64
CA PRO A 88 17.04 -9.70 -1.26
C PRO A 88 16.21 -8.41 -1.19
N PHE A 89 16.84 -7.25 -1.38
CA PHE A 89 16.24 -5.92 -1.30
C PHE A 89 16.54 -5.11 -2.55
N MET A 90 15.60 -4.24 -2.92
CA MET A 90 15.83 -3.25 -3.98
C MET A 90 17.00 -2.34 -3.60
N THR A 91 17.85 -2.08 -4.57
CA THR A 91 18.82 -0.99 -4.48
C THR A 91 18.09 0.35 -4.42
N LYS A 92 18.76 1.39 -3.93
CA LYS A 92 18.19 2.75 -3.87
C LYS A 92 17.72 3.27 -5.23
N ASN A 93 18.43 2.93 -6.30
CA ASN A 93 18.06 3.32 -7.66
C ASN A 93 16.80 2.59 -8.11
N GLU A 94 16.74 1.27 -7.93
CA GLU A 94 15.54 0.49 -8.24
C GLU A 94 14.32 0.94 -7.42
N LEU A 95 14.51 1.28 -6.14
CA LEU A 95 13.45 1.83 -5.29
C LEU A 95 12.96 3.18 -5.82
N SER A 96 13.89 4.07 -6.20
CA SER A 96 13.55 5.39 -6.75
C SER A 96 12.76 5.26 -8.07
N ASP A 97 13.20 4.39 -8.97
CA ASP A 97 12.51 4.13 -10.24
C ASP A 97 11.12 3.53 -10.02
N MET A 98 11.02 2.56 -9.09
CA MET A 98 9.74 1.97 -8.69
C MET A 98 8.78 3.03 -8.15
N VAL A 99 9.24 3.86 -7.21
CA VAL A 99 8.44 4.92 -6.61
C VAL A 99 7.96 5.92 -7.67
N LEU A 100 8.83 6.32 -8.60
CA LEU A 100 8.46 7.18 -9.72
C LEU A 100 7.39 6.53 -10.62
N GLY A 101 7.54 5.24 -10.94
CA GLY A 101 6.56 4.48 -11.71
C GLY A 101 5.19 4.41 -11.03
N VAL A 102 5.17 4.15 -9.71
CA VAL A 102 3.93 4.11 -8.92
C VAL A 102 3.25 5.49 -8.88
N ARG A 103 4.02 6.57 -8.71
CA ARG A 103 3.49 7.94 -8.70
C ARG A 103 2.87 8.33 -10.04
N GLU A 104 3.54 7.99 -11.14
CA GLU A 104 3.02 8.30 -12.47
C GLU A 104 1.74 7.51 -12.77
N LEU A 105 1.68 6.24 -12.36
CA LEU A 105 0.44 5.46 -12.46
C LEU A 105 -0.67 6.07 -11.58
N SER A 106 -0.35 6.49 -10.36
CA SER A 106 -1.33 7.13 -9.46
C SER A 106 -1.98 8.35 -10.11
N LYS A 107 -1.18 9.22 -10.74
CA LYS A 107 -1.68 10.39 -11.47
C LYS A 107 -2.59 10.02 -12.64
N HIS A 108 -2.27 8.96 -13.39
CA HIS A 108 -3.10 8.49 -14.49
C HIS A 108 -4.41 7.85 -14.02
N LEU A 109 -4.37 7.04 -12.94
CA LEU A 109 -5.58 6.39 -12.43
C LEU A 109 -6.53 7.38 -11.75
N ALA A 110 -6.00 8.46 -11.16
CA ALA A 110 -6.81 9.53 -10.59
C ALA A 110 -7.62 10.30 -11.65
N SER A 111 -7.14 10.39 -12.89
CA SER A 111 -7.79 11.14 -13.97
C SER A 111 -8.73 10.30 -14.85
N ILE A 112 -8.77 8.97 -14.66
CA ILE A 112 -9.52 8.05 -15.51
C ILE A 112 -10.66 7.39 -14.70
N GLN A 113 -11.83 7.27 -15.32
CA GLN A 113 -12.89 6.40 -14.81
C GLN A 113 -12.72 4.98 -15.36
N ILE A 114 -12.52 4.03 -14.46
CA ILE A 114 -12.26 2.63 -14.81
C ILE A 114 -13.58 1.87 -14.78
N LYS A 115 -14.05 1.44 -15.95
CA LYS A 115 -15.14 0.46 -16.04
C LYS A 115 -14.58 -0.95 -15.83
N MET A 116 -14.83 -1.50 -14.64
CA MET A 116 -14.40 -2.85 -14.31
C MET A 116 -15.50 -3.87 -14.62
N LYS A 117 -15.12 -4.99 -15.23
CA LYS A 117 -16.03 -6.14 -15.39
C LYS A 117 -16.05 -6.95 -14.09
N VAL A 118 -16.76 -6.43 -13.09
CA VAL A 118 -16.85 -7.05 -11.77
C VAL A 118 -17.67 -8.34 -11.86
N ARG A 119 -17.08 -9.47 -11.44
CA ARG A 119 -17.76 -10.76 -11.29
C ARG A 119 -17.65 -11.28 -9.86
N ALA A 120 -16.46 -11.24 -9.28
CA ALA A 120 -16.20 -11.73 -7.93
C ALA A 120 -16.01 -10.56 -6.95
N ILE A 121 -16.94 -10.42 -6.00
CA ILE A 121 -16.95 -9.36 -4.99
C ILE A 121 -16.69 -9.96 -3.62
N MET A 122 -15.63 -9.50 -2.96
CA MET A 122 -15.37 -9.83 -1.56
C MET A 122 -16.00 -8.78 -0.66
N ILE A 123 -16.73 -9.22 0.36
CA ILE A 123 -17.25 -8.36 1.42
C ILE A 123 -16.44 -8.62 2.69
N LEU A 124 -15.84 -7.56 3.22
CA LEU A 124 -15.11 -7.56 4.47
C LEU A 124 -15.88 -6.72 5.49
N THR A 125 -16.20 -7.31 6.63
CA THR A 125 -16.91 -6.61 7.71
C THR A 125 -16.08 -6.65 8.99
N LYS A 126 -16.33 -5.71 9.90
CA LYS A 126 -15.69 -5.74 11.21
C LYS A 126 -16.22 -6.95 11.99
N ALA A 127 -15.32 -7.89 12.30
CA ALA A 127 -15.62 -9.09 13.08
C ALA A 127 -16.25 -8.74 14.43
N CYS A 128 -17.14 -9.62 14.91
CA CYS A 128 -17.78 -9.58 16.23
C CYS A 128 -18.84 -8.49 16.48
N ASP A 129 -19.16 -7.64 15.50
CA ASP A 129 -20.26 -6.69 15.63
C ASP A 129 -21.55 -7.26 15.03
N LYS A 130 -22.47 -7.67 15.90
CA LYS A 130 -23.76 -8.27 15.51
C LYS A 130 -24.60 -7.36 14.62
N ALA A 131 -24.53 -6.04 14.82
CA ALA A 131 -25.28 -5.10 13.98
C ALA A 131 -24.81 -5.15 12.53
N LEU A 132 -23.51 -5.39 12.31
CA LEU A 132 -22.91 -5.44 10.97
C LEU A 132 -23.27 -6.70 10.20
N ILE A 133 -23.61 -7.80 10.88
CA ILE A 133 -24.06 -9.02 10.22
C ILE A 133 -25.35 -8.74 9.43
N GLY A 134 -26.28 -7.98 9.99
CA GLY A 134 -27.52 -7.57 9.31
C GLY A 134 -27.27 -6.71 8.07
N TYR A 135 -26.35 -5.74 8.16
CA TYR A 135 -25.96 -4.93 7.00
C TYR A 135 -25.26 -5.76 5.91
N THR A 136 -24.42 -6.72 6.32
CA THR A 136 -23.77 -7.67 5.41
C THR A 136 -24.80 -8.51 4.67
N ARG A 137 -25.76 -9.09 5.41
CA ARG A 137 -26.88 -9.85 4.83
C ARG A 137 -27.65 -9.01 3.80
N ARG A 138 -28.01 -7.76 4.14
CA ARG A 138 -28.73 -6.85 3.24
C ARG A 138 -27.93 -6.57 1.96
N LEU A 139 -26.62 -6.33 2.07
CA LEU A 139 -25.76 -6.11 0.91
C LEU A 139 -25.67 -7.37 0.03
N VAL A 140 -25.52 -8.55 0.64
CA VAL A 140 -25.47 -9.84 -0.07
C VAL A 140 -26.80 -10.10 -0.79
N GLU A 141 -27.93 -9.89 -0.13
CA GLU A 141 -29.27 -10.03 -0.72
C GLU A 141 -29.41 -9.12 -1.95
N TRP A 142 -28.98 -7.86 -1.84
CA TRP A 142 -29.03 -6.90 -2.94
C TRP A 142 -28.12 -7.27 -4.12
N LEU A 143 -26.90 -7.74 -3.84
CA LEU A 143 -25.95 -8.15 -4.87
C LEU A 143 -26.38 -9.42 -5.59
N LEU A 144 -26.98 -10.37 -4.87
CA LEU A 144 -27.38 -11.67 -5.40
C LEU A 144 -28.81 -11.70 -5.95
N GLY A 145 -29.62 -10.68 -5.67
CA GLY A 145 -31.04 -10.58 -6.04
C GLY A 145 -31.32 -9.84 -7.36
N GLY A 146 -32.58 -9.93 -7.82
CA GLY A 146 -33.09 -9.27 -9.02
C GLY A 146 -32.38 -9.67 -10.33
N GLU A 147 -32.42 -8.80 -11.34
CA GLU A 147 -31.73 -8.98 -12.63
C GLU A 147 -30.20 -9.02 -12.51
N ARG A 148 -29.66 -8.63 -11.35
CA ARG A 148 -28.21 -8.62 -11.05
C ARG A 148 -27.69 -9.99 -10.64
N GLY A 149 -28.56 -10.87 -10.15
CA GLY A 149 -28.19 -12.13 -9.53
C GLY A 149 -27.38 -13.06 -10.42
N SER A 150 -27.64 -13.09 -11.73
CA SER A 150 -26.89 -13.95 -12.66
C SER A 150 -25.45 -13.49 -12.91
N LYS A 151 -25.08 -12.28 -12.48
CA LYS A 151 -23.83 -11.62 -12.86
C LYS A 151 -22.72 -11.72 -11.82
N TYR A 152 -23.06 -11.76 -10.53
CA TYR A 152 -22.08 -11.62 -9.44
C TYR A 152 -21.95 -12.87 -8.58
N THR A 153 -20.72 -13.16 -8.21
CA THR A 153 -20.31 -14.12 -7.18
C THR A 153 -19.83 -13.32 -5.97
N VAL A 154 -20.37 -13.61 -4.79
CA VAL A 154 -20.11 -12.85 -3.57
C VAL A 154 -19.37 -13.73 -2.58
N TYR A 155 -18.30 -13.19 -1.99
CA TYR A 155 -17.51 -13.85 -0.96
C TYR A 155 -17.72 -13.13 0.37
N VAL A 156 -18.11 -13.85 1.40
CA VAL A 156 -18.25 -13.35 2.78
C VAL A 156 -17.32 -14.10 3.73
N GLU A 157 -17.07 -13.59 4.94
CA GLU A 157 -16.18 -14.26 5.89
C GLU A 157 -16.75 -15.63 6.30
N ASP A 158 -15.90 -16.65 6.40
CA ASP A 158 -16.30 -18.01 6.79
C ASP A 158 -17.03 -18.07 8.14
N ALA A 159 -16.68 -17.17 9.07
CA ALA A 159 -17.37 -17.03 10.35
C ALA A 159 -18.88 -16.68 10.23
N LEU A 160 -19.33 -16.14 9.09
CA LEU A 160 -20.75 -15.82 8.85
C LEU A 160 -21.57 -17.02 8.39
N LYS A 161 -20.93 -18.14 8.05
CA LYS A 161 -21.62 -19.34 7.55
C LYS A 161 -22.61 -19.89 8.57
N ASP A 162 -22.21 -19.93 9.84
CA ASP A 162 -23.00 -20.48 10.93
C ASP A 162 -23.70 -19.38 11.76
N ALA A 163 -23.65 -18.13 11.32
CA ALA A 163 -24.22 -16.98 12.03
C ALA A 163 -25.74 -16.91 11.85
N PRO A 164 -26.55 -17.01 12.93
CA PRO A 164 -28.02 -16.97 12.83
C PRO A 164 -28.53 -15.66 12.24
N GLU A 165 -27.91 -14.53 12.58
CA GLU A 165 -28.33 -13.23 12.04
C GLU A 165 -28.01 -13.07 10.54
N PHE A 166 -27.05 -13.84 10.01
CA PHE A 166 -26.75 -13.85 8.58
C PHE A 166 -27.76 -14.69 7.79
N ASP A 167 -28.28 -15.78 8.38
CA ASP A 167 -29.34 -16.65 7.85
C ASP A 167 -29.13 -17.03 6.37
N ALA A 168 -28.06 -17.76 6.11
CA ALA A 168 -27.68 -18.17 4.76
C ALA A 168 -28.79 -18.95 4.03
N GLU A 169 -29.56 -19.77 4.77
CA GLU A 169 -30.66 -20.54 4.21
C GLU A 169 -31.81 -19.64 3.72
N GLY A 170 -32.19 -18.63 4.49
CA GLY A 170 -33.22 -17.67 4.08
C GLY A 170 -32.81 -16.82 2.89
N LEU A 171 -31.52 -16.51 2.71
CA LEU A 171 -31.03 -15.91 1.46
C LEU A 171 -31.21 -16.84 0.26
N GLY A 172 -30.99 -18.14 0.46
CA GLY A 172 -31.18 -19.17 -0.56
C GLY A 172 -32.63 -19.28 -1.06
N GLN A 173 -33.61 -19.01 -0.21
CA GLN A 173 -35.02 -19.00 -0.60
C GLN A 173 -35.40 -17.79 -1.45
N LYS A 174 -34.78 -16.62 -1.20
CA LYS A 174 -35.06 -15.38 -1.93
C LYS A 174 -34.33 -15.26 -3.26
N CYS A 175 -33.15 -15.89 -3.38
CA CYS A 175 -32.26 -15.73 -4.53
C CYS A 175 -32.03 -17.07 -5.25
N PRO A 176 -32.58 -17.27 -6.47
CA PRO A 176 -32.33 -18.47 -7.28
C PRO A 176 -30.83 -18.67 -7.55
N GLY A 177 -30.30 -19.88 -7.37
CA GLY A 177 -28.88 -20.17 -7.61
C GLY A 177 -27.93 -19.53 -6.58
N TYR A 178 -28.41 -19.25 -5.36
CA TYR A 178 -27.60 -18.73 -4.25
C TYR A 178 -26.38 -19.63 -3.92
N LYS A 179 -26.59 -20.95 -3.83
CA LYS A 179 -25.55 -21.91 -3.40
C LYS A 179 -24.31 -21.94 -4.30
N SER A 180 -24.44 -21.62 -5.59
CA SER A 180 -23.31 -21.57 -6.52
C SER A 180 -22.62 -20.21 -6.57
N ARG A 181 -23.20 -19.17 -5.96
CA ARG A 181 -22.73 -17.77 -6.07
C ARG A 181 -22.28 -17.17 -4.75
N LEU A 182 -22.75 -17.65 -3.62
CA LEU A 182 -22.20 -17.28 -2.33
C LEU A 182 -21.07 -18.23 -1.96
N HIS A 183 -19.90 -17.66 -1.71
CA HIS A 183 -18.73 -18.36 -1.22
C HIS A 183 -18.24 -17.74 0.08
N TYR A 184 -17.39 -18.48 0.77
CA TYR A 184 -16.81 -18.07 2.04
C TYR A 184 -15.31 -17.90 1.86
N TRP A 185 -14.77 -16.76 2.26
CA TRP A 185 -13.35 -16.48 2.22
C TRP A 185 -12.70 -16.71 3.59
N THR A 186 -11.43 -17.10 3.55
CA THR A 186 -10.55 -17.22 4.72
C THR A 186 -9.32 -16.34 4.51
N ALA A 187 -8.60 -16.02 5.58
CA ALA A 187 -7.34 -15.27 5.47
C ALA A 187 -6.32 -15.98 4.56
N GLU A 188 -6.29 -17.31 4.60
CA GLU A 188 -5.44 -18.13 3.74
C GLU A 188 -5.81 -17.99 2.25
N LEU A 189 -7.10 -17.95 1.92
CA LEU A 189 -7.56 -17.72 0.55
C LEU A 189 -7.09 -16.36 0.03
N CYS A 190 -7.22 -15.32 0.85
CA CYS A 190 -6.78 -13.96 0.50
C CYS A 190 -5.27 -13.90 0.25
N ALA A 191 -4.48 -14.57 1.09
CA ALA A 191 -3.02 -14.61 0.96
C ALA A 191 -2.55 -15.41 -0.27
N LYS A 192 -3.15 -16.58 -0.53
CA LYS A 192 -2.73 -17.48 -1.62
C LYS A 192 -3.29 -17.07 -2.99
N ARG A 193 -4.53 -16.59 -3.04
CA ARG A 193 -5.26 -16.31 -4.28
C ARG A 193 -5.93 -14.93 -4.27
N PRO A 194 -5.17 -13.83 -4.11
CA PRO A 194 -5.72 -12.47 -4.12
C PRO A 194 -6.42 -12.12 -5.44
N HIS A 195 -6.01 -12.77 -6.53
CA HIS A 195 -6.59 -12.63 -7.87
C HIS A 195 -8.02 -13.17 -8.02
N THR A 196 -8.55 -13.86 -7.01
CA THR A 196 -9.92 -14.39 -7.03
C THR A 196 -10.95 -13.26 -6.98
N PHE A 197 -10.58 -12.11 -6.42
CA PHE A 197 -11.48 -11.00 -6.18
C PHE A 197 -11.22 -9.87 -7.17
N ASP A 198 -12.25 -9.44 -7.88
CA ASP A 198 -12.17 -8.27 -8.76
C ASP A 198 -12.32 -6.97 -7.95
N PHE A 199 -13.00 -7.06 -6.81
CA PHE A 199 -13.46 -5.93 -6.03
C PHE A 199 -13.62 -6.31 -4.55
N VAL A 200 -13.21 -5.42 -3.63
CA VAL A 200 -13.41 -5.61 -2.19
C VAL A 200 -14.31 -4.50 -1.66
N ILE A 201 -15.38 -4.85 -0.96
CA ILE A 201 -16.26 -3.91 -0.27
C ILE A 201 -16.01 -4.05 1.23
N THR A 202 -15.62 -2.97 1.90
CA THR A 202 -15.47 -2.98 3.37
C THR A 202 -16.67 -2.32 4.03
N LEU A 203 -17.25 -2.97 5.02
CA LEU A 203 -18.32 -2.46 5.87
C LEU A 203 -17.79 -2.23 7.29
N GLY A 204 -17.53 -0.97 7.65
CA GLY A 204 -17.11 -0.62 9.02
C GLY A 204 -16.40 0.72 9.09
N GLY A 205 -15.45 0.85 10.01
CA GLY A 205 -14.57 2.03 10.13
C GLY A 205 -13.21 1.83 9.47
N ASP A 206 -12.30 2.79 9.68
CA ASP A 206 -10.94 2.78 9.14
C ASP A 206 -10.15 1.50 9.51
N GLY A 207 -10.37 0.95 10.71
CA GLY A 207 -9.75 -0.33 11.12
C GLY A 207 -10.11 -1.53 10.24
N THR A 208 -11.28 -1.50 9.57
CA THR A 208 -11.69 -2.51 8.59
C THR A 208 -10.89 -2.39 7.30
N VAL A 209 -10.57 -1.17 6.89
CA VAL A 209 -9.72 -0.89 5.72
C VAL A 209 -8.27 -1.31 6.00
N LEU A 210 -7.77 -1.05 7.22
CA LEU A 210 -6.47 -1.57 7.65
C LEU A 210 -6.46 -3.09 7.66
N TYR A 211 -7.56 -3.73 8.04
CA TYR A 211 -7.66 -5.18 7.94
C TYR A 211 -7.61 -5.68 6.49
N ALA A 212 -8.26 -4.99 5.56
CA ALA A 212 -8.15 -5.31 4.13
C ALA A 212 -6.69 -5.22 3.66
N SER A 213 -5.96 -4.15 4.02
CA SER A 213 -4.53 -4.02 3.71
C SER A 213 -3.72 -5.17 4.32
N TRP A 214 -4.04 -5.57 5.55
CA TRP A 214 -3.40 -6.68 6.24
C TRP A 214 -3.62 -8.03 5.53
N LEU A 215 -4.84 -8.33 5.10
CA LEU A 215 -5.18 -9.56 4.36
C LEU A 215 -4.45 -9.65 3.02
N PHE A 216 -4.18 -8.51 2.39
CA PHE A 216 -3.52 -8.41 1.08
C PHE A 216 -2.11 -7.83 1.20
N GLN A 217 -1.16 -8.62 1.73
CA GLN A 217 0.26 -8.26 1.86
C GLN A 217 1.01 -8.08 0.53
N ARG A 218 0.34 -8.24 -0.63
CA ARG A 218 0.90 -7.99 -1.97
C ARG A 218 -0.11 -7.23 -2.81
N VAL A 219 -0.56 -7.83 -3.90
CA VAL A 219 -1.59 -7.32 -4.80
C VAL A 219 -2.90 -7.14 -4.03
N VAL A 220 -3.46 -5.93 -4.08
CA VAL A 220 -4.72 -5.58 -3.43
C VAL A 220 -5.76 -5.29 -4.52
N PRO A 221 -6.93 -5.94 -4.52
CA PRO A 221 -8.03 -5.53 -5.38
C PRO A 221 -8.54 -4.13 -5.01
N PRO A 222 -9.15 -3.36 -5.93
CA PRO A 222 -9.75 -2.08 -5.59
C PRO A 222 -10.73 -2.18 -4.42
N VAL A 223 -10.53 -1.32 -3.42
CA VAL A 223 -11.28 -1.35 -2.17
C VAL A 223 -12.30 -0.22 -2.11
N PHE A 224 -13.56 -0.59 -1.91
CA PHE A 224 -14.71 0.28 -1.76
C PHE A 224 -15.18 0.32 -0.31
N SER A 225 -15.00 1.46 0.36
CA SER A 225 -15.12 1.52 1.82
C SER A 225 -16.35 2.27 2.30
N PHE A 226 -17.34 1.53 2.83
CA PHE A 226 -18.53 2.09 3.45
C PHE A 226 -18.37 2.29 4.96
N ALA A 227 -18.70 3.48 5.43
CA ALA A 227 -18.92 3.83 6.82
C ALA A 227 -20.34 3.43 7.24
N LEU A 228 -20.45 2.86 8.45
CA LEU A 228 -21.73 2.47 9.09
C LEU A 228 -22.09 3.36 10.30
N GLY A 229 -21.38 4.48 10.43
CA GLY A 229 -21.51 5.44 11.52
C GLY A 229 -20.85 6.75 11.12
N SER A 230 -19.91 7.26 11.92
CA SER A 230 -19.10 8.41 11.50
C SER A 230 -18.19 8.05 10.32
N LEU A 231 -18.11 8.94 9.33
CA LEU A 231 -17.14 8.81 8.24
C LEU A 231 -15.73 9.03 8.79
N GLY A 232 -14.83 8.09 8.47
CA GLY A 232 -13.41 8.16 8.78
C GLY A 232 -12.61 8.78 7.63
N PHE A 233 -11.28 8.67 7.71
CA PHE A 233 -10.39 9.16 6.65
C PHE A 233 -10.27 8.17 5.49
N LEU A 234 -10.52 6.88 5.74
CA LEU A 234 -10.46 5.81 4.74
C LEU A 234 -11.85 5.38 4.27
N THR A 235 -12.89 5.53 5.11
CA THR A 235 -14.27 5.20 4.78
C THR A 235 -15.01 6.39 4.17
N LYS A 236 -15.08 6.42 2.84
CA LYS A 236 -15.57 7.57 2.06
C LYS A 236 -17.06 7.53 1.75
N PHE A 237 -17.69 6.35 1.80
CA PHE A 237 -19.07 6.15 1.36
C PHE A 237 -19.97 5.91 2.56
N ASP A 238 -21.19 6.46 2.53
CA ASP A 238 -22.21 6.15 3.54
C ASP A 238 -22.96 4.88 3.14
N PHE A 239 -23.05 3.91 4.06
CA PHE A 239 -23.80 2.69 3.79
C PHE A 239 -25.30 2.96 3.58
N CYS A 240 -25.86 4.06 4.09
CA CYS A 240 -27.29 4.37 3.90
C CYS A 240 -27.68 4.49 2.42
N THR A 241 -26.75 4.91 1.56
CA THR A 241 -26.95 5.12 0.12
C THR A 241 -26.20 4.09 -0.74
N PHE A 242 -25.89 2.90 -0.19
CA PHE A 242 -25.04 1.92 -0.86
C PHE A 242 -25.62 1.43 -2.21
N GLU A 243 -26.95 1.31 -2.32
CA GLU A 243 -27.60 0.77 -3.53
C GLU A 243 -27.39 1.69 -4.74
N GLU A 244 -27.61 2.99 -4.56
CA GLU A 244 -27.38 4.00 -5.60
C GLU A 244 -25.88 4.10 -5.92
N THR A 245 -25.06 4.18 -4.87
CA THR A 245 -23.61 4.34 -4.96
C THR A 245 -22.98 3.18 -5.75
N LEU A 246 -23.28 1.93 -5.40
CA LEU A 246 -22.75 0.77 -6.12
C LEU A 246 -23.34 0.64 -7.53
N SER A 247 -24.61 0.99 -7.74
CA SER A 247 -25.21 0.97 -9.08
C SER A 247 -24.50 1.93 -10.03
N THR A 248 -24.22 3.15 -9.58
CA THR A 248 -23.47 4.17 -10.31
C THR A 248 -22.03 3.71 -10.55
N ALA A 249 -21.34 3.22 -9.52
CA ALA A 249 -19.98 2.70 -9.64
C ALA A 249 -19.85 1.56 -10.67
N ILE A 250 -20.83 0.66 -10.72
CA ILE A 250 -20.84 -0.47 -11.67
C ILE A 250 -21.20 0.00 -13.10
N ARG A 251 -22.12 0.96 -13.24
CA ARG A 251 -22.61 1.45 -14.54
C ARG A 251 -21.60 2.38 -15.21
N ASP A 252 -21.12 3.36 -14.45
CA ASP A 252 -20.34 4.49 -14.95
C ASP A 252 -18.83 4.24 -14.79
N GLY A 253 -18.46 3.36 -13.84
CA GLY A 253 -17.07 3.06 -13.50
C GLY A 253 -16.66 3.74 -12.20
N VAL A 254 -15.42 3.47 -11.79
CA VAL A 254 -14.85 4.00 -10.54
C VAL A 254 -13.55 4.73 -10.80
N THR A 255 -13.30 5.79 -10.03
CA THR A 255 -11.97 6.40 -9.94
C THR A 255 -11.22 5.76 -8.78
N VAL A 256 -9.96 5.38 -9.01
CA VAL A 256 -9.14 4.69 -8.01
C VAL A 256 -7.93 5.56 -7.67
N GLY A 257 -7.79 5.91 -6.39
CA GLY A 257 -6.60 6.57 -5.87
C GLY A 257 -5.65 5.55 -5.26
N LEU A 258 -4.36 5.64 -5.59
CA LEU A 258 -3.34 4.79 -4.99
C LEU A 258 -2.80 5.44 -3.72
N ARG A 259 -2.86 4.71 -2.61
CA ARG A 259 -2.26 5.12 -1.34
C ARG A 259 -0.94 4.41 -1.11
N LEU A 260 0.08 5.16 -0.69
CA LEU A 260 1.38 4.62 -0.32
C LEU A 260 1.23 3.62 0.84
N ARG A 261 1.95 2.50 0.74
CA ARG A 261 2.16 1.55 1.81
C ARG A 261 3.66 1.43 2.10
N PHE A 262 4.03 1.10 3.32
CA PHE A 262 5.42 0.75 3.63
C PHE A 262 5.61 -0.76 3.65
N GLU A 263 6.78 -1.21 3.23
CA GLU A 263 7.30 -2.54 3.51
C GLU A 263 8.33 -2.43 4.63
N GLY A 264 8.03 -3.05 5.77
CA GLY A 264 8.89 -3.11 6.94
C GLY A 264 9.47 -4.51 7.10
N THR A 265 10.79 -4.63 7.06
CA THR A 265 11.50 -5.91 7.21
C THR A 265 12.32 -5.93 8.49
N ILE A 266 12.20 -7.00 9.26
CA ILE A 266 12.93 -7.22 10.49
C ILE A 266 14.28 -7.87 10.16
N MET A 267 15.34 -7.21 10.60
CA MET A 267 16.72 -7.62 10.39
C MET A 267 17.29 -8.04 11.75
N ARG A 268 17.61 -9.32 11.87
CA ARG A 268 18.18 -9.90 13.09
C ARG A 268 19.68 -10.01 12.98
N ARG A 269 20.40 -9.62 14.03
CA ARG A 269 21.85 -9.76 14.12
C ARG A 269 22.23 -11.24 14.18
N ILE A 270 23.21 -11.64 13.38
CA ILE A 270 23.75 -13.01 13.37
C ILE A 270 24.79 -13.09 14.50
N LYS A 271 24.54 -13.93 15.50
CA LYS A 271 25.48 -14.17 16.60
C LYS A 271 26.56 -15.14 16.14
N ASN A 272 27.75 -14.64 15.81
CA ASN A 272 28.94 -15.48 15.64
C ASN A 272 29.59 -15.69 17.02
N ASN A 273 30.17 -16.89 17.22
CA ASN A 273 30.75 -17.33 18.50
C ASN A 273 32.06 -16.61 18.90
N GLU A 274 32.57 -15.70 18.07
CA GLU A 274 33.77 -14.92 18.37
C GLU A 274 33.35 -13.53 18.83
N ASP A 275 33.93 -13.10 19.95
CA ASP A 275 33.63 -11.88 20.71
C ASP A 275 33.35 -10.67 19.79
N LEU A 276 32.06 -10.48 19.49
CA LEU A 276 31.59 -9.28 18.83
C LEU A 276 31.75 -8.14 19.83
N ASP A 277 32.78 -7.33 19.61
CA ASP A 277 33.08 -6.12 20.34
C ASP A 277 31.78 -5.34 20.59
N THR A 278 31.30 -5.37 21.83
CA THR A 278 30.07 -4.69 22.27
C THR A 278 30.14 -3.16 22.08
N SER A 279 31.30 -2.64 21.68
CA SER A 279 31.53 -1.23 21.33
C SER A 279 31.41 -0.92 19.82
N ALA A 280 31.19 -1.91 18.96
CA ALA A 280 31.08 -1.68 17.52
C ALA A 280 29.83 -0.85 17.19
N ASP A 281 30.06 0.33 16.61
CA ASP A 281 29.04 1.20 16.03
C ASP A 281 28.13 0.37 15.10
N ILE A 282 26.85 0.26 15.45
CA ILE A 282 25.85 -0.51 14.69
C ILE A 282 25.75 0.00 13.25
N ALA A 283 26.09 1.27 12.98
CA ALA A 283 26.20 1.81 11.63
C ALA A 283 27.22 1.03 10.79
N ASN A 284 28.38 0.68 11.34
CA ASN A 284 29.37 -0.12 10.64
C ASN A 284 28.85 -1.53 10.34
N GLU A 285 28.12 -2.14 11.26
CA GLU A 285 27.53 -3.47 11.03
C GLU A 285 26.43 -3.46 9.97
N ILE A 286 25.61 -2.40 9.93
CA ILE A 286 24.51 -2.24 8.97
C ILE A 286 25.05 -1.90 7.57
N PHE A 287 25.96 -0.93 7.45
CA PHE A 287 26.40 -0.39 6.16
C PHE A 287 27.64 -1.07 5.60
N SER A 288 28.63 -1.35 6.45
CA SER A 288 29.87 -2.02 6.03
C SER A 288 29.72 -3.54 6.06
N GLY A 289 28.92 -4.07 7.00
CA GLY A 289 28.63 -5.49 7.15
C GLY A 289 27.79 -6.11 6.03
N ALA A 290 27.09 -5.29 5.24
CA ALA A 290 26.36 -5.75 4.04
C ALA A 290 27.31 -6.23 2.92
N ALA A 291 28.54 -5.72 2.88
CA ALA A 291 29.58 -6.14 1.93
C ALA A 291 30.42 -7.33 2.45
N LEU A 292 30.32 -7.67 3.75
CA LEU A 292 31.03 -8.78 4.35
C LEU A 292 30.37 -10.13 4.00
N ARG A 293 31.20 -11.16 3.88
CA ARG A 293 30.76 -12.57 3.78
C ARG A 293 31.40 -13.35 4.92
N PRO A 294 30.61 -13.89 5.88
CA PRO A 294 29.15 -13.88 5.94
C PRO A 294 28.55 -12.50 6.29
N PRO A 295 27.28 -12.23 5.93
CA PRO A 295 26.60 -11.00 6.32
C PRO A 295 26.44 -10.91 7.84
N THR A 296 26.32 -9.70 8.36
CA THR A 296 26.13 -9.40 9.79
C THR A 296 24.69 -9.60 10.27
N HIS A 297 23.72 -9.47 9.37
CA HIS A 297 22.29 -9.57 9.67
C HIS A 297 21.55 -10.47 8.67
N THR A 298 20.44 -11.06 9.12
CA THR A 298 19.51 -11.82 8.29
C THR A 298 18.11 -11.20 8.34
N ALA A 299 17.45 -11.13 7.18
CA ALA A 299 16.03 -10.85 7.13
C ALA A 299 15.25 -12.05 7.68
N VAL A 300 14.21 -11.76 8.47
CA VAL A 300 13.35 -12.79 9.06
C VAL A 300 11.92 -12.66 8.55
N GLU A 301 11.26 -11.55 8.86
CA GLU A 301 9.86 -11.31 8.51
C GLU A 301 9.71 -9.92 7.88
N SER A 302 8.79 -9.82 6.93
CA SER A 302 8.45 -8.57 6.25
C SER A 302 6.94 -8.38 6.24
N PHE A 303 6.49 -7.17 6.54
CA PHE A 303 5.08 -6.80 6.58
C PHE A 303 4.84 -5.53 5.77
N ILE A 304 3.70 -5.49 5.08
CA ILE A 304 3.23 -4.31 4.35
C ILE A 304 2.13 -3.63 5.15
N VAL A 305 2.33 -2.35 5.44
CA VAL A 305 1.45 -1.52 6.27
C VAL A 305 0.92 -0.32 5.50
N LEU A 306 -0.29 0.12 5.83
CA LEU A 306 -0.92 1.28 5.21
C LEU A 306 -0.67 2.57 5.98
N ASN A 307 -0.68 2.53 7.30
CA ASN A 307 -0.55 3.73 8.13
C ASN A 307 0.86 3.89 8.65
N GLU A 308 1.30 3.03 9.57
CA GLU A 308 2.57 3.26 10.27
C GLU A 308 3.28 1.99 10.74
N ILE A 309 4.58 2.16 10.95
CA ILE A 309 5.44 1.26 11.71
C ILE A 309 5.87 2.02 12.97
N VAL A 310 5.60 1.45 14.14
CA VAL A 310 5.96 2.06 15.42
C VAL A 310 7.03 1.22 16.08
N VAL A 311 8.12 1.85 16.52
CA VAL A 311 9.11 1.22 17.39
C VAL A 311 9.00 1.86 18.76
N ASP A 312 8.61 1.09 19.77
CA ASP A 312 8.38 1.57 21.13
C ASP A 312 9.16 0.76 22.18
N ARG A 313 9.20 1.27 23.41
CA ARG A 313 9.94 0.67 24.53
C ARG A 313 9.40 -0.67 25.03
N GLY A 314 8.28 -1.17 24.51
CA GLY A 314 7.75 -2.43 24.99
C GLY A 314 7.04 -2.33 26.34
N PRO A 315 7.03 -3.42 27.12
CA PRO A 315 6.62 -3.40 28.52
C PRO A 315 7.66 -2.74 29.45
N ASN A 316 8.85 -2.38 28.94
CA ASN A 316 9.95 -1.87 29.76
C ASN A 316 9.58 -0.52 30.38
N ALA A 317 9.82 -0.36 31.69
CA ALA A 317 9.55 0.89 32.41
C ALA A 317 10.54 2.01 32.05
N THR A 318 11.73 1.66 31.56
CA THR A 318 12.73 2.61 31.11
C THR A 318 12.48 3.04 29.67
N MET A 319 12.85 4.29 29.37
CA MET A 319 12.84 4.84 28.02
C MET A 319 13.62 3.97 27.03
N SER A 320 13.14 3.88 25.78
CA SER A 320 13.86 3.20 24.70
C SER A 320 15.02 4.06 24.19
N SER A 321 16.11 3.41 23.82
CA SER A 321 17.22 4.03 23.08
C SER A 321 17.28 3.36 21.72
N THR A 322 16.98 4.10 20.67
CA THR A 322 17.02 3.61 19.28
C THR A 322 17.77 4.59 18.41
N GLU A 323 18.33 4.11 17.31
CA GLU A 323 19.05 4.94 16.34
C GLU A 323 18.30 4.95 15.03
N LEU A 324 18.14 6.15 14.48
CA LEU A 324 17.44 6.38 13.24
C LEU A 324 18.45 6.66 12.13
N TYR A 325 18.35 5.88 11.07
CA TYR A 325 19.18 6.00 9.89
C TYR A 325 18.32 6.28 8.65
N GLY A 326 18.80 7.14 7.78
CA GLY A 326 18.23 7.42 6.46
C GLY A 326 19.26 7.11 5.39
N ASP A 327 18.92 6.19 4.49
CA ASP A 327 19.88 5.53 3.60
C ASP A 327 21.08 5.04 4.41
N ASP A 328 22.29 5.52 4.11
CA ASP A 328 23.55 5.11 4.74
C ASP A 328 24.08 6.14 5.74
N ARG A 329 23.18 6.94 6.34
CA ARG A 329 23.54 8.02 7.27
C ARG A 329 22.77 7.92 8.57
N HIS A 330 23.47 8.07 9.69
CA HIS A 330 22.87 8.32 10.99
C HIS A 330 22.18 9.69 10.97
N LEU A 331 20.90 9.72 11.31
CA LEU A 331 20.13 10.96 11.40
C LEU A 331 20.12 11.48 12.83
N THR A 332 19.76 10.62 13.79
CA THR A 332 19.71 10.95 15.21
C THR A 332 19.57 9.69 16.07
N THR A 333 19.92 9.81 17.33
CA THR A 333 19.60 8.83 18.37
C THR A 333 18.35 9.28 19.11
N ILE A 334 17.36 8.40 19.19
CA ILE A 334 16.05 8.64 19.77
C ILE A 334 16.03 8.05 21.17
N GLN A 335 15.94 8.95 22.17
CA GLN A 335 15.64 8.60 23.54
C GLN A 335 14.21 9.05 23.85
N ALA A 336 13.28 8.10 23.76
CA ALA A 336 11.85 8.36 23.82
C ALA A 336 11.07 7.11 24.25
N ASP A 337 9.76 7.25 24.48
CA ASP A 337 8.88 6.08 24.57
C ASP A 337 8.89 5.29 23.26
N GLY A 338 9.13 5.97 22.13
CA GLY A 338 9.32 5.35 20.83
C GLY A 338 9.41 6.34 19.68
N VAL A 339 9.29 5.83 18.47
CA VAL A 339 9.19 6.57 17.22
C VAL A 339 8.12 5.97 16.31
N CYS A 340 7.33 6.83 15.69
CA CYS A 340 6.32 6.47 14.70
C CYS A 340 6.81 6.87 13.30
N ILE A 341 6.88 5.90 12.39
CA ILE A 341 7.21 6.07 10.97
C ILE A 341 5.95 5.84 10.15
N ALA A 342 5.34 6.92 9.67
CA ALA A 342 4.02 6.91 9.07
C ALA A 342 4.01 7.31 7.59
N THR A 343 3.10 6.71 6.84
CA THR A 343 2.76 7.12 5.48
C THR A 343 1.93 8.41 5.54
N PRO A 344 1.70 9.10 4.40
CA PRO A 344 0.76 10.22 4.33
C PRO A 344 -0.66 9.82 4.74
N THR A 345 -1.04 8.57 4.48
CA THR A 345 -2.33 8.00 4.92
C THR A 345 -2.38 7.83 6.43
N GLY A 346 -1.29 7.35 7.05
CA GLY A 346 -1.14 7.24 8.49
C GLY A 346 -0.99 8.58 9.22
N SER A 347 -0.84 9.70 8.49
CA SER A 347 -0.67 11.03 9.10
C SER A 347 -1.82 11.44 10.02
N THR A 348 -3.03 10.92 9.77
CA THR A 348 -4.26 11.15 10.54
C THR A 348 -4.50 10.11 11.64
N ALA A 349 -3.63 9.11 11.76
CA ALA A 349 -3.75 8.00 12.72
C ALA A 349 -2.84 8.24 13.93
N TYR A 350 -2.01 7.26 14.31
CA TYR A 350 -1.19 7.37 15.51
C TYR A 350 -0.13 8.47 15.40
N ASN A 351 0.34 8.77 14.19
CA ASN A 351 1.22 9.90 13.92
C ASN A 351 0.65 11.24 14.41
N LEU A 352 -0.64 11.49 14.20
CA LEU A 352 -1.30 12.72 14.67
C LEU A 352 -1.27 12.81 16.20
N ALA A 353 -1.56 11.70 16.87
CA ALA A 353 -1.55 11.62 18.33
C ALA A 353 -0.14 11.82 18.91
N ALA A 354 0.90 11.38 18.19
CA ALA A 354 2.30 11.62 18.55
C ALA A 354 2.78 13.07 18.28
N GLY A 355 1.90 13.96 17.80
CA GLY A 355 2.25 15.35 17.47
C GLY A 355 2.84 15.54 16.07
N GLY A 356 2.72 14.53 15.20
CA GLY A 356 3.09 14.62 13.79
C GLY A 356 2.14 15.49 12.97
N SER A 357 2.61 15.96 11.82
CA SER A 357 1.81 16.81 10.91
C SER A 357 0.82 15.99 10.09
N LEU A 358 -0.33 16.61 9.76
CA LEU A 358 -1.25 16.11 8.75
C LEU A 358 -0.61 16.21 7.37
N CYS A 359 -0.75 15.17 6.56
CA CYS A 359 -0.19 15.09 5.22
C CYS A 359 -1.25 14.65 4.21
N HIS A 360 -1.31 15.32 3.06
CA HIS A 360 -2.22 14.93 1.99
C HIS A 360 -1.79 13.57 1.40
N PRO A 361 -2.70 12.61 1.11
CA PRO A 361 -2.35 11.26 0.68
C PRO A 361 -1.53 11.17 -0.61
N GLU A 362 -1.61 12.20 -1.47
CA GLU A 362 -0.83 12.27 -2.72
C GLU A 362 0.60 12.77 -2.54
N ILE A 363 0.95 13.34 -1.38
CA ILE A 363 2.30 13.83 -1.14
C ILE A 363 3.21 12.61 -0.92
N PRO A 364 4.25 12.40 -1.74
CA PRO A 364 5.13 11.26 -1.60
C PRO A 364 6.15 11.50 -0.47
N ALA A 365 5.77 11.14 0.76
CA ALA A 365 6.58 11.41 1.94
C ALA A 365 6.54 10.29 2.97
N ILE A 366 7.59 10.23 3.78
CA ILE A 366 7.68 9.47 5.02
C ILE A 366 7.63 10.48 6.16
N LEU A 367 6.71 10.27 7.10
CA LEU A 367 6.57 11.08 8.30
C LEU A 367 7.25 10.36 9.45
N ILE A 368 8.07 11.07 10.23
CA ILE A 368 8.74 10.54 11.41
C ILE A 368 8.33 11.40 12.59
N SER A 369 7.72 10.79 13.59
CA SER A 369 7.25 11.49 14.79
C SER A 369 7.74 10.79 16.06
N PRO A 370 8.49 11.48 16.94
CA PRO A 370 8.81 10.92 18.25
C PRO A 370 7.58 10.69 19.10
N ILE A 371 7.62 9.68 19.95
CA ILE A 371 6.61 9.42 20.97
C ILE A 371 7.23 9.78 22.32
N CYS A 372 6.78 10.88 22.93
CA CYS A 372 7.27 11.36 24.23
C CYS A 372 8.81 11.44 24.32
N ALA A 373 9.46 12.09 23.36
CA ALA A 373 10.93 12.19 23.35
C ALA A 373 11.48 13.06 24.50
N HIS A 374 12.53 12.57 25.14
CA HIS A 374 13.24 13.28 26.20
C HIS A 374 14.32 14.24 25.65
N THR A 375 14.66 14.11 24.37
CA THR A 375 15.59 15.01 23.68
C THR A 375 14.88 16.31 23.26
N LEU A 376 15.34 17.46 23.75
CA LEU A 376 14.77 18.80 23.44
C LEU A 376 14.84 19.18 21.94
N THR A 377 15.67 18.50 21.16
CA THR A 377 15.98 18.85 19.76
C THR A 377 15.28 17.96 18.73
N PHE A 378 14.74 16.81 19.11
CA PHE A 378 14.12 15.91 18.15
C PHE A 378 12.69 16.33 17.85
N ARG A 379 12.47 16.83 16.63
CA ARG A 379 11.18 17.30 16.11
C ARG A 379 10.68 16.33 15.04
N PRO A 380 9.36 16.31 14.75
CA PRO A 380 8.84 15.56 13.62
C PRO A 380 9.57 15.91 12.30
N LEU A 381 9.90 14.89 11.51
CA LEU A 381 10.60 15.01 10.24
C LEU A 381 9.73 14.53 9.08
N ILE A 382 9.92 15.14 7.92
CA ILE A 382 9.31 14.72 6.65
C ILE A 382 10.44 14.38 5.69
N LEU A 383 10.49 13.14 5.24
CA LEU A 383 11.51 12.61 4.33
C LEU A 383 10.86 12.19 3.01
N PRO A 384 11.63 12.10 1.90
CA PRO A 384 11.11 11.53 0.66
C PRO A 384 10.81 10.03 0.81
N ASP A 385 9.75 9.54 0.16
CA ASP A 385 9.36 8.11 0.09
C ASP A 385 10.37 7.20 -0.66
N SER A 386 11.34 7.78 -1.38
CA SER A 386 12.44 7.05 -2.04
C SER A 386 13.62 6.76 -1.11
N MET A 387 13.60 7.23 0.14
CA MET A 387 14.62 6.96 1.14
C MET A 387 14.32 5.64 1.87
N VAL A 388 15.39 4.88 2.19
CA VAL A 388 15.28 3.72 3.09
C VAL A 388 15.52 4.17 4.52
N VAL A 389 14.54 3.96 5.40
CA VAL A 389 14.66 4.33 6.82
C VAL A 389 14.98 3.07 7.63
N ARG A 390 15.93 3.15 8.55
CA ARG A 390 16.22 2.06 9.49
C ARG A 390 16.11 2.56 10.92
N VAL A 391 15.40 1.81 11.76
CA VAL A 391 15.33 2.05 13.20
C VAL A 391 15.99 0.88 13.90
N ALA A 392 17.15 1.13 14.50
CA ALA A 392 18.00 0.11 15.09
C ALA A 392 18.04 0.22 16.61
N VAL A 393 18.17 -0.91 17.29
CA VAL A 393 18.41 -0.97 18.74
C VAL A 393 19.93 -1.09 18.95
N PRO A 394 20.60 -0.09 19.53
CA PRO A 394 22.04 -0.17 19.78
C PRO A 394 22.47 -1.40 20.57
N CYS A 395 23.69 -1.89 20.33
CA CYS A 395 24.26 -3.05 21.02
C CYS A 395 24.40 -2.83 22.54
N ASP A 396 24.62 -1.59 22.95
CA ASP A 396 24.77 -1.13 24.34
C ASP A 396 23.45 -0.63 24.96
N ALA A 397 22.33 -0.70 24.23
CA ALA A 397 21.03 -0.26 24.71
C ALA A 397 20.63 -1.01 25.99
N ARG A 398 20.14 -0.29 27.01
CA ARG A 398 19.79 -0.90 28.31
C ARG A 398 18.66 -1.92 28.21
N ALA A 399 17.69 -1.70 27.32
CA ALA A 399 16.51 -2.53 27.14
C ALA A 399 16.27 -2.84 25.65
N THR A 400 15.47 -3.86 25.40
CA THR A 400 14.94 -4.18 24.06
C THR A 400 13.89 -3.16 23.63
N ALA A 401 13.57 -3.15 22.34
CA ALA A 401 12.47 -2.37 21.77
C ALA A 401 11.43 -3.31 21.15
N TRP A 402 10.27 -2.78 20.77
CA TRP A 402 9.21 -3.53 20.13
C TRP A 402 8.78 -2.79 18.87
N VAL A 403 8.71 -3.50 17.75
CA VAL A 403 8.14 -2.98 16.52
C VAL A 403 6.71 -3.44 16.36
N SER A 404 5.82 -2.54 15.92
CA SER A 404 4.45 -2.87 15.53
C SER A 404 4.11 -2.38 14.13
N PHE A 405 3.24 -3.12 13.46
CA PHE A 405 2.80 -2.88 12.08
C PHE A 405 1.29 -2.59 12.07
N ASP A 406 0.87 -1.37 11.71
CA ASP A 406 -0.53 -0.89 11.75
C ASP A 406 -1.26 -1.23 13.08
N GLY A 407 -0.53 -1.20 14.21
CA GLY A 407 -1.07 -1.50 15.54
C GLY A 407 -1.47 -2.96 15.79
N ARG A 408 -1.02 -3.91 14.94
CA ARG A 408 -1.38 -5.34 15.04
C ARG A 408 -0.20 -6.21 15.46
N GLN A 409 0.61 -6.63 14.49
CA GLN A 409 1.69 -7.59 14.69
C GLN A 409 2.80 -6.88 15.47
N ARG A 410 3.11 -7.38 16.67
CA ARG A 410 4.12 -6.80 17.55
C ARG A 410 5.26 -7.78 17.73
N ILE A 411 6.48 -7.34 17.44
CA ILE A 411 7.67 -8.20 17.47
C ILE A 411 8.76 -7.48 18.26
N GLU A 412 9.38 -8.19 19.20
CA GLU A 412 10.49 -7.66 19.99
C GLU A 412 11.75 -7.54 19.13
N LEU A 413 12.45 -6.42 19.21
CA LEU A 413 13.77 -6.17 18.63
C LEU A 413 14.83 -6.24 19.74
N ASN A 414 15.79 -7.16 19.59
CA ASN A 414 16.91 -7.28 20.52
C ASN A 414 17.99 -6.25 20.20
N ARG A 415 18.96 -6.13 21.10
CA ARG A 415 20.16 -5.32 20.88
C ARG A 415 20.88 -5.76 19.62
N GLY A 416 21.19 -4.82 18.74
CA GLY A 416 21.76 -5.06 17.42
C GLY A 416 20.73 -5.32 16.32
N ASP A 417 19.47 -5.62 16.65
CA ASP A 417 18.44 -5.79 15.63
C ASP A 417 17.93 -4.44 15.12
N TYR A 418 17.39 -4.44 13.91
CA TYR A 418 16.75 -3.25 13.35
C TYR A 418 15.56 -3.59 12.46
N VAL A 419 14.66 -2.62 12.31
CA VAL A 419 13.62 -2.66 11.26
C VAL A 419 14.03 -1.76 10.11
N MET A 420 13.96 -2.30 8.90
CA MET A 420 14.19 -1.57 7.64
C MET A 420 12.85 -1.24 7.00
N ILE A 421 12.64 0.01 6.64
CA ILE A 421 11.37 0.57 6.19
C ILE A 421 11.60 1.24 4.84
N SER A 422 10.76 0.91 3.86
CA SER A 422 10.80 1.49 2.51
C SER A 422 9.40 1.57 1.90
N ALA A 423 9.24 2.39 0.86
CA ALA A 423 8.01 2.42 0.08
C ALA A 423 7.74 1.04 -0.57
N SER A 424 6.52 0.54 -0.41
CA SER A 424 6.10 -0.73 -0.99
C SER A 424 5.82 -0.58 -2.48
N ARG A 425 6.23 -1.59 -3.26
CA ARG A 425 5.83 -1.76 -4.67
C ARG A 425 4.33 -2.01 -4.87
N PHE A 426 3.60 -2.35 -3.80
CA PHE A 426 2.18 -2.65 -3.85
C PHE A 426 1.40 -1.55 -3.12
N PRO A 427 1.04 -0.44 -3.79
CA PRO A 427 0.18 0.58 -3.18
C PRO A 427 -1.22 0.03 -2.92
N PHE A 428 -1.98 0.72 -2.07
CA PHE A 428 -3.35 0.36 -1.75
C PHE A 428 -4.34 1.11 -2.66
N PRO A 429 -5.08 0.42 -3.56
CA PRO A 429 -6.04 1.03 -4.46
C PRO A 429 -7.37 1.28 -3.73
N ALA A 430 -7.65 2.54 -3.43
CA ALA A 430 -8.88 2.96 -2.80
C ALA A 430 -9.82 3.62 -3.81
N VAL A 431 -11.07 3.16 -3.87
CA VAL A 431 -12.09 3.80 -4.69
C VAL A 431 -12.42 5.17 -4.10
N GLN A 432 -12.47 6.17 -4.96
CA GLN A 432 -12.76 7.55 -4.60
C GLN A 432 -14.23 7.87 -4.84
N SER A 433 -14.81 8.70 -3.98
CA SER A 433 -16.20 9.17 -4.14
C SER A 433 -16.26 10.28 -5.19
N LYS A 434 -15.23 11.14 -5.22
CA LYS A 434 -15.09 12.22 -6.18
C LYS A 434 -13.72 12.17 -6.86
N PRO A 435 -13.63 12.51 -8.15
CA PRO A 435 -12.36 12.49 -8.91
C PRO A 435 -11.42 13.66 -8.55
N ASP A 436 -11.89 14.69 -7.83
CA ASP A 436 -11.13 15.93 -7.58
C ASP A 436 -10.37 15.96 -6.24
N ASN A 437 -10.25 14.81 -5.56
CA ASN A 437 -9.56 14.64 -4.27
C ASN A 437 -10.01 15.58 -3.13
N LYS A 438 -11.11 16.32 -3.31
CA LYS A 438 -11.69 17.17 -2.25
C LYS A 438 -12.20 16.36 -1.06
N ASP A 439 -12.42 15.05 -1.26
CA ASP A 439 -12.75 14.07 -0.22
C ASP A 439 -11.85 14.19 1.03
N TRP A 440 -10.56 14.48 0.85
CA TRP A 440 -9.65 14.56 2.00
C TRP A 440 -9.93 15.79 2.88
N PHE A 441 -10.08 16.97 2.27
CA PHE A 441 -10.43 18.19 3.01
C PHE A 441 -11.82 18.09 3.67
N ASP A 442 -12.78 17.49 2.96
CA ASP A 442 -14.11 17.26 3.52
C ASP A 442 -14.07 16.26 4.69
N SER A 443 -13.17 15.27 4.65
CA SER A 443 -12.96 14.35 5.78
C SER A 443 -12.30 15.06 6.96
N ILE A 444 -11.28 15.89 6.73
CA ILE A 444 -10.67 16.73 7.78
C ILE A 444 -11.70 17.64 8.46
N ARG A 445 -12.52 18.34 7.66
CA ARG A 445 -13.57 19.23 8.18
C ARG A 445 -14.57 18.49 9.05
N ARG A 446 -14.99 17.28 8.64
CA ARG A 446 -15.99 16.48 9.35
C ARG A 446 -15.43 15.79 10.60
N THR A 447 -14.24 15.23 10.51
CA THR A 447 -13.67 14.42 11.60
C THR A 447 -12.97 15.29 12.65
N MET A 448 -12.38 16.42 12.26
CA MET A 448 -11.62 17.31 13.16
C MET A 448 -12.27 18.69 13.38
N ASN A 449 -13.47 18.94 12.84
CA ASN A 449 -14.12 20.27 12.86
C ASN A 449 -13.19 21.40 12.37
N TRP A 450 -12.32 21.08 11.41
CA TRP A 450 -11.30 22.01 10.94
C TRP A 450 -11.92 23.19 10.19
N GLY A 451 -11.73 24.41 10.70
CA GLY A 451 -12.18 25.63 10.04
C GLY A 451 -13.65 26.01 10.29
N SER A 452 -14.32 25.39 11.27
CA SER A 452 -15.68 25.80 11.70
C SER A 452 -15.67 27.07 12.58
N ARG A 453 -14.96 28.12 12.14
CA ARG A 453 -15.03 29.43 12.80
C ARG A 453 -16.17 30.25 12.19
N PRO A 454 -17.10 30.79 12.99
CA PRO A 454 -18.06 31.75 12.48
C PRO A 454 -17.32 32.95 11.91
N ARG A 455 -17.73 33.40 10.71
CA ARG A 455 -17.13 34.55 10.04
C ARG A 455 -17.31 35.77 10.95
N GLN A 456 -16.22 36.48 11.22
CA GLN A 456 -16.25 37.68 12.06
C GLN A 456 -17.22 38.68 11.44
N GLN A 457 -18.15 39.21 12.23
CA GLN A 457 -19.11 40.21 11.76
C GLN A 457 -18.33 41.43 11.27
N ALA A 458 -18.75 41.98 10.12
CA ALA A 458 -18.18 43.23 9.64
C ALA A 458 -18.48 44.34 10.65
N PHE A 459 -17.54 45.25 10.85
CA PHE A 459 -17.81 46.47 11.60
C PHE A 459 -18.91 47.25 10.86
N SER A 460 -20.03 47.47 11.55
CA SER A 460 -21.18 48.25 11.08
C SER A 460 -20.87 49.73 11.01
#